data_AF-A0A1C5S7G1-F1
#
_entry.id   AF-A0A1C5S7G1-F1
#
_cell.length_a   1.000
_cell.length_b   1.000
_cell.length_c   1.000
_cell.angle_alpha   90.00
_cell.angle_beta   90.00
_cell.angle_gamma   90.00
#
_symmetry.space_group_name_H-M   'P 1'
#
loop_
_entity.id
_entity.type
_entity.pdbx_description
1 polymer ?
#
loop_
_entity_poly.entity_id
_entity_poly.type
_entity_poly.pdbx_seq_one_letter_code
_entity_poly.pdbx_strand_id
1 'polypeptide(L)' 'MFTFMKEILDKFLSFLLSILPTSPFAPVIDSLEKMPYLGYINYFVPVGTCIKIGEAWLAAIVVFYLWSVVARWIKLIE' A
#
# COMPACT_ATOMS: atom_id res chain seq x y z
N MET A 1 -13.59 32.70 -11.11
CA MET A 1 -13.95 32.18 -9.76
C MET A 1 -13.46 30.75 -9.57
N PHE A 2 -13.87 29.81 -10.43
CA PHE A 2 -13.44 28.40 -10.34
C PHE A 2 -11.92 28.19 -10.47
N THR A 3 -11.25 28.95 -11.35
CA THR A 3 -9.79 28.92 -11.54
C THR A 3 -9.02 29.40 -10.31
N PHE A 4 -9.43 30.54 -9.76
CA PHE A 4 -8.87 31.10 -8.53
C PHE A 4 -9.01 30.15 -7.32
N MET A 5 -10.17 29.48 -7.19
CA MET A 5 -10.38 28.48 -6.14
C MET A 5 -9.47 27.25 -6.30
N LYS A 6 -9.23 26.80 -7.55
CA LYS A 6 -8.27 25.72 -7.82
C LYS A 6 -6.85 26.12 -7.47
N GLU A 7 -6.41 27.31 -7.86
CA GLU A 7 -5.05 27.77 -7.55
C GLU A 7 -4.77 27.87 -6.04
N ILE A 8 -5.76 28.31 -5.26
CA ILE A 8 -5.67 28.32 -3.79
C ILE A 8 -5.59 26.90 -3.25
N LEU A 9 -6.44 26.00 -3.75
CA LEU A 9 -6.46 24.60 -3.34
C LEU A 9 -5.13 23.91 -3.66
N ASP A 10 -4.60 24.09 -4.86
CA ASP A 10 -3.34 23.47 -5.30
C ASP A 10 -2.15 23.97 -4.47
N LYS A 11 -2.09 25.28 -4.15
CA LYS A 11 -1.05 25.83 -3.26
C LYS A 11 -1.17 25.27 -1.85
N PHE A 12 -2.40 25.15 -1.33
CA PHE A 12 -2.64 24.59 -0.01
C PHE A 12 -2.27 23.10 0.07
N LEU A 13 -2.67 22.28 -0.92
CA LEU A 13 -2.27 20.88 -1.00
C LEU A 13 -0.76 20.73 -1.16
N SER A 14 -0.12 21.54 -2.00
CA SER A 14 1.34 21.51 -2.16
C SER A 14 2.06 21.82 -0.85
N PHE A 15 1.56 22.80 -0.10
CA PHE A 15 2.06 23.11 1.24
C PHE A 15 1.86 21.95 2.22
N LEU A 16 0.67 21.37 2.29
CA LEU A 16 0.41 20.20 3.13
C LEU A 16 1.32 19.01 2.79
N LEU A 17 1.49 18.71 1.51
CA LEU A 17 2.37 17.65 1.02
C LEU A 17 3.84 17.93 1.33
N SER A 18 4.25 19.19 1.39
CA SER A 18 5.62 19.57 1.75
C SER A 18 5.96 19.37 3.23
N ILE A 19 4.94 19.35 4.11
CA ILE A 19 5.09 19.12 5.56
C ILE A 19 5.06 17.63 5.89
N LEU A 20 4.35 16.85 5.07
CA LEU A 20 4.25 15.42 5.27
C LEU A 20 5.60 14.75 4.98
N PRO A 21 6.12 13.91 5.89
CA PRO A 21 7.28 13.10 5.59
C PRO A 21 6.97 12.17 4.42
N THR A 22 7.99 11.83 3.62
CA THR A 22 7.86 10.90 2.48
C THR A 22 7.27 9.55 2.89
N SER A 23 7.50 9.12 4.14
CA SER A 23 6.81 8.01 4.77
C SER A 23 6.56 8.34 6.25
N PRO A 24 5.30 8.31 6.73
CA PRO A 24 5.01 8.46 8.16
C PRO A 24 5.53 7.28 9.00
N PHE A 25 5.93 6.18 8.36
CA PHE A 25 6.41 4.97 9.03
C PHE A 25 7.94 4.85 9.04
N ALA A 26 8.66 5.65 8.26
CA ALA A 26 10.12 5.56 8.18
C ALA A 26 10.82 5.62 9.56
N PRO A 27 10.48 6.54 10.49
CA PRO A 27 11.12 6.59 11.79
C PRO A 27 10.87 5.33 12.64
N VAL A 28 9.68 4.74 12.50
CA VAL A 28 9.31 3.52 13.20
C VAL A 28 10.09 2.34 12.63
N ILE A 29 10.15 2.20 11.31
CA ILE A 29 10.91 1.14 10.63
C ILE A 29 12.39 1.22 11.01
N ASP A 30 12.99 2.41 10.96
CA ASP A 30 14.39 2.63 11.35
C ASP A 30 14.64 2.24 12.83
N SER A 31 13.66 2.45 13.71
CA SER A 31 13.76 2.03 15.11
C SER A 31 13.65 0.50 15.29
N LEU A 32 12.78 -0.14 14.50
CA LEU A 32 12.56 -1.57 14.51
C LEU A 32 13.77 -2.31 13.94
N GLU A 33 14.37 -1.81 12.87
CA GLU A 33 15.55 -2.40 12.21
C GLU A 33 16.77 -2.44 13.13
N LYS A 34 16.90 -1.46 14.03
CA LYS A 34 17.98 -1.40 15.03
C LYS A 34 17.80 -2.38 16.19
N MET A 35 16.65 -3.06 16.33
CA MET A 35 16.44 -4.01 17.41
C MET A 35 17.16 -5.33 17.15
N PRO A 36 18.14 -5.72 18.00
CA PRO A 36 18.97 -6.89 17.78
C PRO A 36 18.20 -8.21 17.84
N TYR A 37 16.99 -8.20 18.41
CA TYR A 37 16.19 -9.39 18.62
C TYR A 37 15.07 -9.62 17.60
N LEU A 38 14.80 -8.65 16.72
CA LEU A 38 13.67 -8.71 15.80
C LEU A 38 13.78 -9.90 14.83
N GLY A 39 15.01 -10.24 14.41
CA GLY A 39 15.28 -11.41 13.57
C GLY A 39 14.94 -12.75 14.23
N TYR A 40 15.04 -12.86 15.57
CA TYR A 40 14.71 -14.10 16.29
C TYR A 40 13.21 -14.35 16.38
N ILE A 41 12.36 -13.34 16.16
CA ILE A 41 10.90 -13.52 16.16
C ILE A 41 10.48 -14.54 15.08
N ASN A 42 11.20 -14.56 13.94
CA ASN A 42 10.96 -15.54 12.88
C ASN A 42 11.11 -17.01 13.32
N TYR A 43 11.84 -17.28 14.41
CA TYR A 43 11.95 -18.62 14.99
C TYR A 43 10.65 -19.08 15.67
N PHE A 44 9.90 -18.16 16.27
CA PHE A 44 8.65 -18.47 17.00
C PHE A 44 7.41 -18.27 16.12
N VAL A 45 7.42 -17.21 15.30
CA VAL A 45 6.33 -16.87 14.40
C VAL A 45 6.95 -16.57 13.05
N PRO A 46 6.72 -17.39 12.00
CA PRO A 46 7.35 -17.21 10.70
C PRO A 46 6.66 -16.07 9.93
N VAL A 47 6.85 -14.82 10.37
CA VAL A 47 6.19 -13.62 9.83
C VAL A 47 6.46 -13.50 8.32
N GLY A 48 7.69 -13.76 7.89
CA GLY A 48 8.04 -13.74 6.47
C GLY A 48 7.25 -14.76 5.63
N THR A 49 6.95 -15.93 6.20
CA THR A 49 6.12 -16.94 5.52
C THR A 49 4.66 -16.49 5.46
N CYS A 50 4.13 -15.93 6.55
CA CYS A 50 2.77 -15.38 6.57
C CYS A 50 2.58 -14.27 5.52
N ILE A 51 3.56 -13.36 5.40
CA ILE A 51 3.54 -12.30 4.39
C ILE A 51 3.54 -12.90 2.99
N LYS A 52 4.45 -13.83 2.67
CA LYS A 52 4.51 -14.47 1.35
C LYS A 52 3.22 -15.18 0.97
N ILE A 53 2.60 -15.90 1.91
CA ILE A 53 1.31 -16.58 1.68
C ILE A 53 0.20 -15.55 1.47
N GLY A 54 0.15 -14.49 2.29
CA GLY A 54 -0.81 -13.42 2.15
C GLY A 54 -0.69 -12.68 0.81
N GLU A 55 0.54 -12.36 0.39
CA GLU A 55 0.83 -11.77 -0.92
C GLU A 55 0.40 -12.67 -2.07
N ALA A 56 0.70 -13.97 -2.00
CA ALA A 56 0.27 -14.94 -3.02
C ALA A 56 -1.26 -15.04 -3.12
N TRP A 57 -1.96 -15.05 -1.98
CA TRP A 57 -3.41 -15.07 -1.94
C TRP A 57 -4.03 -13.78 -2.51
N LEU A 58 -3.51 -12.62 -2.11
CA LEU A 58 -3.94 -11.33 -2.67
C LEU A 58 -3.68 -11.24 -4.17
N ALA A 59 -2.51 -11.71 -4.64
CA ALA A 59 -2.19 -11.75 -6.07
C ALA A 59 -3.19 -12.63 -6.84
N ALA A 60 -3.53 -13.81 -6.31
CA ALA A 60 -4.53 -14.68 -6.91
C ALA A 60 -5.91 -14.01 -7.00
N ILE A 61 -6.33 -13.31 -5.94
CA ILE A 61 -7.58 -12.55 -5.93
C ILE A 61 -7.56 -11.43 -6.96
N VAL A 62 -6.47 -10.66 -7.05
CA VAL A 62 -6.32 -9.60 -8.04
C VAL A 62 -6.44 -10.16 -9.45
N VAL A 63 -5.74 -11.25 -9.76
CA VAL A 63 -5.83 -11.92 -11.06
C VAL A 63 -7.26 -12.38 -11.35
N PHE A 64 -7.93 -12.98 -10.37
CA PHE A 64 -9.33 -13.41 -10.52
C PHE A 64 -10.26 -12.24 -10.84
N TYR A 65 -10.13 -11.10 -10.15
CA TYR A 65 -10.97 -9.94 -10.41
C TYR A 65 -10.64 -9.28 -11.74
N LEU A 66 -9.36 -9.18 -12.13
CA LEU A 66 -8.96 -8.69 -13.45
C LEU A 66 -9.57 -9.55 -14.56
N TRP A 67 -9.50 -10.88 -14.42
CA TRP A 67 -10.14 -11.79 -15.37
C TRP A 67 -11.66 -11.63 -15.37
N SER A 68 -12.29 -11.47 -14.21
CA SER A 68 -13.73 -11.28 -14.10
C SER A 68 -14.22 -10.01 -14.83
N VAL A 69 -13.42 -8.93 -14.85
CA VAL A 69 -13.71 -7.74 -15.66
C VAL A 69 -13.71 -8.08 -17.15
N VAL A 70 -12.67 -8.76 -17.63
CA VAL A 70 -12.57 -9.18 -19.04
C VAL A 70 -13.71 -10.13 -19.42
N ALA A 71 -14.01 -11.11 -18.56
CA ALA A 71 -15.08 -12.08 -18.75
C ALA A 71 -16.47 -11.40 -18.90
N ARG A 72 -16.71 -10.32 -18.15
CA ARG A 72 -17.92 -9.51 -18.28
C ARG A 72 -17.95 -8.71 -19.59
N TRP A 73 -16.82 -8.16 -20.04
CA TRP A 73 -16.75 -7.45 -21.32
C TRP A 73 -17.07 -8.36 -22.51
N ILE A 74 -16.65 -9.62 -22.45
CA ILE A 74 -16.97 -10.62 -23.49
C ILE A 74 -18.32 -11.32 -23.27
N LYS A 75 -19.09 -10.91 -22.25
CA LYS A 75 -20.39 -11.50 -21.88
C LYS A 75 -20.33 -13.01 -21.60
N LEU A 76 -19.20 -13.50 -21.11
CA LEU A 76 -19.06 -14.88 -20.66
C LEU A 76 -19.80 -15.11 -19.33
N ILE A 77 -19.84 -14.07 -18.50
CA ILE A 77 -20.53 -14.02 -17.22
C ILE A 77 -21.29 -12.68 -17.13
N GLU A 78 -22.43 -12.66 -16.44
CA GLU A 78 -23.31 -11.48 -16.32
C GLU A 78 -22.78 -10.41 -15.34
#